data_AF-A0A1V4I3Z3-F1
#
_entry.id   AF-A0A1V4I3Z3-F1
#
_cell.length_a   1.000
_cell.length_b   1.000
_cell.length_c   1.000
_cell.angle_alpha   90.00
_cell.angle_beta   90.00
_cell.angle_gamma   90.00
#
_symmetry.space_group_name_H-M   'P 1'
#
loop_
_entity.id
_entity.type
_entity.pdbx_description
1 polymer ?
#
loop_
_entity_poly.entity_id
_entity_poly.type
_entity_poly.pdbx_seq_one_letter_code
_entity_poly.pdbx_strand_id
1 'polypeptide(L)'
;MENTEDRSNLKMNIGALSKIISEKLNVYEDIIKNYIFSSISLCVARNNEMKKEIDKIYMNDKLKYYNIAVNSTCINHIIITQGTLEQEIYARRALGVLLVAESDSGIRSKILKILRKYYPIIYSSVKRRDKEKLKNKYIKMDIATRNIEARFDAAIYFYFATYISYEMVDQGFIISILNDIEEFEFSSMINQNIEIELEKYKSEIQEIKTLIKREYGQIFSYKDIVRHGKAFIRDSGNYLEDILITNKLNINHIFSDSEFINIDKIILSYVRSSKNETKEILITKVISGIFMQSLINEYKNVRIMYFKNNGEARDHELTSLETKYRYIENENNRLKLKINDLNKEKVLYDKSLYNEINKLNNVHKLELKDMEEKIKYLEKKLDDEKTLRNHIQYLRDDKEKLNSSKNLEDFIQANKIIVIGGDKEWRRKFRIKYPEIRTLDGFNENFDLNILNSSDYIFFYTKYMNHSTFYKAMNFIKFNQCKFGYIGKTNMDLVEQEMIETISKYEDISDET
;
A
#
# COMPACT_ATOMS: atom_id res chain seq x y z
N MET A 1 19.80 -28.40 32.41
CA MET A 1 20.69 -27.44 31.72
C MET A 1 21.55 -28.24 30.77
N GLU A 2 20.93 -28.86 29.77
CA GLU A 2 20.49 -28.29 28.47
C GLU A 2 21.64 -28.11 27.48
N ASN A 3 21.42 -28.70 26.30
CA ASN A 3 22.06 -28.48 25.00
C ASN A 3 23.32 -29.27 24.63
N THR A 4 23.27 -30.59 24.69
CA THR A 4 24.19 -31.44 23.88
C THR A 4 23.53 -32.59 23.13
N GLU A 5 22.21 -32.61 22.94
CA GLU A 5 21.52 -33.72 22.25
C GLU A 5 20.63 -33.31 21.05
N ASP A 6 20.85 -32.14 20.43
CA ASP A 6 20.01 -31.70 19.30
C ASP A 6 20.79 -31.40 17.99
N ARG A 7 21.92 -32.06 17.75
CA ARG A 7 22.70 -31.91 16.51
C ARG A 7 22.69 -33.12 15.57
N SER A 8 21.96 -34.19 15.88
CA SER A 8 22.08 -35.48 15.17
C SER A 8 21.01 -35.78 14.12
N ASN A 9 20.20 -34.82 13.67
CA ASN A 9 19.14 -35.10 12.66
C ASN A 9 18.90 -34.04 11.58
N LEU A 10 19.87 -33.17 11.29
CA LEU A 10 19.87 -32.44 10.01
C LEU A 10 20.25 -33.42 8.90
N LYS A 11 19.24 -34.02 8.25
CA LYS A 11 19.45 -34.81 7.02
C LYS A 11 20.14 -33.92 5.99
N MET A 12 21.46 -34.07 5.85
CA MET A 12 22.27 -33.32 4.89
C MET A 12 21.69 -33.50 3.49
N ASN A 13 21.43 -32.38 2.81
CA ASN A 13 20.93 -32.31 1.45
C ASN A 13 21.75 -31.27 0.66
N ILE A 14 21.51 -31.14 -0.64
CA ILE A 14 22.30 -30.21 -1.47
C ILE A 14 22.12 -28.78 -0.99
N GLY A 15 20.90 -28.38 -0.62
CA GLY A 15 20.62 -27.03 -0.12
C GLY A 15 21.41 -26.70 1.15
N ALA A 16 21.36 -27.57 2.15
CA ALA A 16 22.07 -27.40 3.42
C ALA A 16 23.60 -27.40 3.22
N LEU A 17 24.12 -28.32 2.40
CA LEU A 17 25.55 -28.38 2.11
C LEU A 17 26.03 -27.14 1.33
N SER A 18 25.24 -26.69 0.34
CA SER A 18 25.54 -25.49 -0.43
C SER A 18 25.60 -24.25 0.46
N LYS A 19 24.68 -24.12 1.42
CA LYS A 19 24.69 -23.02 2.38
C LYS A 19 25.98 -23.01 3.23
N ILE A 20 26.36 -24.16 3.79
CA ILE A 20 27.58 -24.30 4.60
C ILE A 20 28.84 -23.94 3.79
N ILE A 21 28.92 -24.38 2.53
CA ILE A 21 30.07 -24.08 1.67
C ILE A 21 30.07 -22.59 1.28
N SER A 22 28.91 -22.04 0.92
CA SER A 22 28.77 -20.64 0.49
C SER A 22 29.14 -19.66 1.61
N GLU A 23 28.74 -19.95 2.84
CA GLU A 23 29.14 -19.18 4.03
C GLU A 23 30.66 -19.16 4.21
N LYS A 24 31.36 -20.28 3.95
CA LYS A 24 32.83 -20.36 4.04
C LYS A 24 33.54 -19.62 2.91
N LEU A 25 32.95 -19.61 1.72
CA LEU A 25 33.54 -18.97 0.53
C LEU A 25 33.11 -17.51 0.35
N ASN A 26 32.24 -16.99 1.23
CA ASN A 26 31.67 -15.65 1.13
C ASN A 26 30.97 -15.38 -0.22
N VAL A 27 30.19 -16.36 -0.69
CA VAL A 27 29.38 -16.28 -1.91
C VAL A 27 27.90 -16.46 -1.59
N TYR A 28 27.00 -16.11 -2.51
CA TYR A 28 25.56 -16.27 -2.32
C TYR A 28 25.17 -17.75 -2.12
N GLU A 29 24.27 -18.01 -1.16
CA GLU A 29 23.89 -19.36 -0.69
C GLU A 29 23.34 -20.28 -1.79
N ASP A 30 22.78 -19.70 -2.83
CA ASP A 30 22.10 -20.41 -3.90
C ASP A 30 23.01 -20.79 -5.08
N ILE A 31 24.23 -20.24 -5.18
CA ILE A 31 25.09 -20.42 -6.36
C ILE A 31 25.41 -21.90 -6.59
N ILE A 32 25.93 -22.58 -5.56
CA ILE A 32 26.31 -23.99 -5.66
C ILE A 32 25.08 -24.86 -5.91
N LYS A 33 24.00 -24.62 -5.16
CA LYS A 33 22.73 -25.36 -5.30
C LYS A 33 22.19 -25.24 -6.73
N ASN A 34 22.15 -24.02 -7.27
CA ASN A 34 21.63 -23.74 -8.59
C ASN A 34 22.51 -24.36 -9.66
N TYR A 35 23.83 -24.25 -9.55
CA TYR A 35 24.77 -24.87 -10.48
C TYR A 35 24.60 -26.39 -10.55
N ILE A 36 24.58 -27.05 -9.39
CA ILE A 36 24.48 -28.51 -9.29
C ILE A 36 23.15 -29.00 -9.86
N PHE A 37 22.02 -28.44 -9.42
CA PHE A 37 20.72 -28.88 -9.92
C PHE A 37 20.48 -28.56 -11.39
N SER A 38 20.97 -27.41 -11.86
CA SER A 38 20.85 -27.05 -13.27
C SER A 38 21.67 -27.98 -14.16
N SER A 39 22.88 -28.33 -13.72
CA SER A 39 23.76 -29.26 -14.41
C SER A 39 23.15 -30.66 -14.48
N ILE A 40 22.64 -31.19 -13.36
CA ILE A 40 22.00 -32.52 -13.33
C ILE A 40 20.73 -32.51 -14.19
N SER A 41 19.92 -31.46 -14.11
CA SER A 41 18.69 -31.31 -14.89
C SER A 41 18.95 -31.36 -16.40
N LEU A 42 19.91 -30.57 -16.90
CA LEU A 42 20.26 -30.57 -18.32
C LEU A 42 20.89 -31.92 -18.74
N CYS A 43 21.74 -32.48 -17.87
CA CYS A 43 22.33 -33.80 -18.08
C CYS A 43 21.29 -34.91 -18.26
N VAL A 44 20.27 -34.94 -17.40
CA VAL A 44 19.12 -35.86 -17.53
C VAL A 44 18.42 -35.66 -18.87
N ALA A 45 18.17 -34.41 -19.25
CA ALA A 45 17.45 -34.08 -20.47
C ALA A 45 18.21 -34.46 -21.76
N ARG A 46 19.55 -34.46 -21.74
CA ARG A 46 20.39 -34.86 -22.89
C ARG A 46 20.31 -36.37 -23.19
N ASN A 47 20.03 -37.21 -22.20
CA ASN A 47 19.96 -38.65 -22.39
C ASN A 47 18.52 -39.12 -22.65
N ASN A 48 18.26 -39.62 -23.87
CA ASN A 48 16.92 -39.98 -24.34
C ASN A 48 16.19 -41.04 -23.52
N GLU A 49 16.91 -41.96 -22.86
CA GLU A 49 16.29 -43.00 -22.04
C GLU A 49 16.12 -42.54 -20.60
N MET A 50 17.13 -41.86 -20.06
CA MET A 50 17.09 -41.27 -18.72
C MET A 50 16.00 -40.20 -18.60
N LYS A 51 15.84 -39.35 -19.62
CA LYS A 51 14.79 -38.31 -19.65
C LYS A 51 13.40 -38.95 -19.54
N LYS A 52 13.15 -40.08 -20.22
CA LYS A 52 11.86 -40.81 -20.15
C LYS A 52 11.60 -41.36 -18.75
N GLU A 53 12.61 -41.87 -18.05
CA GLU A 53 12.44 -42.40 -16.69
C GLU A 53 12.12 -41.29 -15.68
N ILE A 54 12.79 -40.14 -15.78
CA ILE A 54 12.50 -38.99 -14.92
C ILE A 54 11.15 -38.36 -15.28
N ASP A 55 10.81 -38.27 -16.56
CA ASP A 55 9.51 -37.75 -17.00
C ASP A 55 8.35 -38.62 -16.49
N LYS A 56 8.51 -39.95 -16.41
CA LYS A 56 7.52 -40.81 -15.73
C LYS A 56 7.32 -40.46 -14.25
N ILE A 57 8.38 -40.05 -13.54
CA ILE A 57 8.26 -39.59 -12.15
C ILE A 57 7.47 -38.28 -12.12
N TYR A 58 7.83 -37.35 -12.99
CA TYR A 58 7.19 -36.04 -13.14
C TYR A 58 5.69 -36.17 -13.42
N MET A 59 5.30 -37.04 -14.35
CA MET A 59 3.91 -37.21 -14.77
C MET A 59 2.99 -37.77 -13.67
N ASN A 60 3.52 -38.37 -12.60
CA ASN A 60 2.70 -38.83 -11.49
C ASN A 60 2.03 -37.68 -10.72
N ASP A 61 2.64 -36.49 -10.72
CA ASP A 61 2.12 -35.29 -10.07
C ASP A 61 2.70 -34.04 -10.75
N LYS A 62 2.31 -33.84 -12.01
CA LYS A 62 2.81 -32.77 -12.90
C LYS A 62 2.77 -31.40 -12.21
N LEU A 63 1.64 -31.06 -11.59
CA LEU A 63 1.44 -29.76 -10.94
C LEU A 63 2.40 -29.54 -9.78
N LYS A 64 2.58 -30.53 -8.89
CA LYS A 64 3.52 -30.42 -7.77
C LYS A 64 4.93 -30.10 -8.23
N TYR A 65 5.46 -30.87 -9.18
CA TYR A 65 6.84 -30.68 -9.65
C TYR A 65 7.00 -29.39 -10.45
N TYR A 66 6.03 -29.05 -11.29
CA TYR A 66 6.04 -27.79 -12.04
C TYR A 66 6.08 -26.58 -11.09
N ASN A 67 5.17 -26.55 -10.10
CA ASN A 67 5.07 -25.44 -9.16
C ASN A 67 6.37 -25.23 -8.37
N ILE A 68 7.03 -26.33 -7.97
CA ILE A 68 8.29 -26.27 -7.24
C ILE A 68 9.43 -25.78 -8.15
N ALA A 69 9.46 -26.21 -9.41
CA ALA A 69 10.44 -25.72 -10.37
C ALA A 69 10.26 -24.21 -10.62
N VAL A 70 9.05 -23.73 -10.91
CA VAL A 70 8.79 -22.32 -11.25
C VAL A 70 9.12 -21.36 -10.11
N ASN A 71 8.89 -21.78 -8.87
CA ASN A 71 9.21 -20.98 -7.68
C ASN A 71 10.69 -21.08 -7.25
N SER A 72 11.52 -21.82 -7.99
CA SER A 72 12.94 -21.99 -7.67
C SER A 72 13.81 -20.96 -8.38
N THR A 73 14.84 -20.46 -7.68
CA THR A 73 15.91 -19.65 -8.28
C THR A 73 16.68 -20.41 -9.37
N CYS A 74 16.64 -21.75 -9.36
CA CYS A 74 17.29 -22.60 -10.36
C CYS A 74 16.65 -22.52 -11.76
N ILE A 75 15.34 -22.23 -11.91
CA ILE A 75 14.64 -22.50 -13.17
C ILE A 75 15.14 -21.67 -14.37
N ASN A 76 15.60 -20.46 -14.09
CA ASN A 76 16.15 -19.54 -15.09
C ASN A 76 17.68 -19.55 -15.11
N HIS A 77 18.30 -20.51 -14.41
CA HIS A 77 19.75 -20.63 -14.40
C HIS A 77 20.27 -20.89 -15.81
N ILE A 78 21.39 -20.25 -16.15
CA ILE A 78 21.85 -20.21 -17.53
C ILE A 78 22.12 -21.60 -18.12
N ILE A 79 22.61 -22.54 -17.29
CA ILE A 79 22.84 -23.94 -17.69
C ILE A 79 21.54 -24.60 -18.18
N ILE A 80 20.40 -24.41 -17.52
CA ILE A 80 19.12 -24.98 -17.98
C ILE A 80 18.76 -24.42 -19.37
N THR A 81 19.10 -23.15 -19.60
CA THR A 81 18.76 -22.43 -20.83
C THR A 81 19.74 -22.66 -21.99
N GLN A 82 20.82 -23.42 -21.80
CA GLN A 82 21.86 -23.65 -22.83
C GLN A 82 21.50 -24.75 -23.85
N GLY A 83 20.56 -25.65 -23.51
CA GLY A 83 20.15 -26.73 -24.40
C GLY A 83 19.22 -26.31 -25.53
N THR A 84 18.80 -27.29 -26.33
CA THR A 84 17.66 -27.11 -27.25
C THR A 84 16.38 -26.81 -26.44
N LEU A 85 15.35 -26.27 -27.09
CA LEU A 85 14.05 -26.05 -26.44
C LEU A 85 13.51 -27.35 -25.80
N GLU A 86 13.62 -28.48 -26.49
CA GLU A 86 13.24 -29.79 -25.94
C GLU A 86 14.02 -30.12 -24.67
N GLN A 87 15.35 -29.95 -24.69
CA GLN A 87 16.19 -30.21 -23.53
C GLN A 87 15.84 -29.31 -22.35
N GLU A 88 15.55 -28.03 -22.60
CA GLU A 88 15.12 -27.11 -21.54
C GLU A 88 13.79 -27.54 -20.91
N ILE A 89 12.82 -27.98 -21.72
CA ILE A 89 11.53 -28.49 -21.23
C ILE A 89 11.77 -29.65 -20.26
N TYR A 90 12.52 -30.67 -20.69
CA TYR A 90 12.79 -31.83 -19.85
C TYR A 90 13.71 -31.50 -18.67
N ALA A 91 14.63 -30.55 -18.81
CA ALA A 91 15.48 -30.09 -17.72
C ALA A 91 14.65 -29.40 -16.63
N ARG A 92 13.69 -28.55 -16.99
CA ARG A 92 12.76 -27.92 -16.01
C ARG A 92 11.91 -28.96 -15.29
N ARG A 93 11.47 -30.03 -15.99
CA ARG A 93 10.77 -31.16 -15.36
C ARG A 93 11.66 -31.93 -14.39
N ALA A 94 12.87 -32.26 -14.82
CA ALA A 94 13.87 -32.93 -13.98
C ALA A 94 14.22 -32.09 -12.75
N LEU A 95 14.32 -30.77 -12.90
CA LEU A 95 14.55 -29.82 -11.80
C LEU A 95 13.44 -29.93 -10.75
N GLY A 96 12.16 -29.92 -11.15
CA GLY A 96 11.05 -30.07 -10.21
C GLY A 96 11.13 -31.36 -9.40
N VAL A 97 11.48 -32.47 -10.05
CA VAL A 97 11.65 -33.78 -9.41
C VAL A 97 12.86 -33.79 -8.44
N LEU A 98 13.99 -33.18 -8.83
CA LEU A 98 15.19 -33.05 -8.01
C LEU A 98 14.94 -32.19 -6.77
N LEU A 99 14.23 -31.07 -6.91
CA LEU A 99 13.91 -30.17 -5.81
C LEU A 99 12.98 -30.84 -4.79
N VAL A 100 11.97 -31.60 -5.24
CA VAL A 100 11.12 -32.40 -4.33
C VAL A 100 11.96 -33.43 -3.57
N ALA A 101 12.97 -34.03 -4.21
CA ALA A 101 13.84 -35.02 -3.59
C ALA A 101 14.71 -34.48 -2.45
N GLU A 102 14.91 -33.16 -2.34
CA GLU A 102 15.60 -32.54 -1.19
C GLU A 102 14.83 -32.78 0.12
N SER A 103 13.50 -32.85 0.06
CA SER A 103 12.62 -33.13 1.21
C SER A 103 12.07 -34.57 1.24
N ASP A 104 11.86 -35.19 0.07
CA ASP A 104 11.22 -36.51 -0.06
C ASP A 104 12.25 -37.62 -0.32
N SER A 105 12.50 -38.46 0.69
CA SER A 105 13.44 -39.58 0.59
C SER A 105 13.00 -40.68 -0.38
N GLY A 106 11.70 -40.84 -0.60
CA GLY A 106 11.16 -41.83 -1.54
C GLY A 106 11.47 -41.45 -2.98
N ILE A 107 11.23 -40.19 -3.34
CA ILE A 107 11.61 -39.64 -4.65
C ILE A 107 13.14 -39.65 -4.81
N ARG A 108 13.88 -39.24 -3.78
CA ARG A 108 15.36 -39.27 -3.79
C ARG A 108 15.92 -40.65 -4.09
N SER A 109 15.38 -41.70 -3.47
CA SER A 109 15.81 -43.09 -3.73
C SER A 109 15.58 -43.49 -5.19
N LYS A 110 14.45 -43.08 -5.79
CA LYS A 110 14.17 -43.31 -7.22
C LYS A 110 15.19 -42.59 -8.10
N ILE A 111 15.48 -41.32 -7.83
CA ILE A 111 16.49 -40.56 -8.58
C ILE A 111 17.87 -41.21 -8.46
N LEU A 112 18.32 -41.58 -7.26
CA LEU A 112 19.61 -42.24 -7.05
C LEU A 112 19.72 -43.55 -7.84
N LYS A 113 18.65 -44.35 -7.93
CA LYS A 113 18.61 -45.56 -8.75
C LYS A 113 18.77 -45.24 -10.24
N ILE A 114 18.08 -44.22 -10.74
CA ILE A 114 18.18 -43.76 -12.12
C ILE A 114 19.60 -43.26 -12.41
N LEU A 115 20.13 -42.33 -11.60
CA LEU A 115 21.48 -41.82 -11.76
C LEU A 115 22.51 -42.97 -11.74
N ARG A 116 22.37 -43.95 -10.84
CA ARG A 116 23.29 -45.11 -10.76
C ARG A 116 23.26 -45.97 -12.01
N LYS A 117 22.08 -46.14 -12.63
CA LYS A 117 21.91 -46.90 -13.88
C LYS A 117 22.66 -46.24 -15.04
N TYR A 118 22.56 -44.91 -15.18
CA TYR A 118 23.15 -44.17 -16.31
C TYR A 118 24.58 -43.66 -16.06
N TYR A 119 24.98 -43.49 -14.80
CA TYR A 119 26.32 -43.03 -14.40
C TYR A 119 27.01 -44.04 -13.45
N PRO A 120 27.18 -45.30 -13.86
CA PRO A 120 27.75 -46.34 -13.00
C PRO A 120 29.21 -46.08 -12.64
N ILE A 121 29.99 -45.47 -13.54
CA ILE A 121 31.40 -45.13 -13.30
C ILE A 121 31.48 -44.08 -12.18
N ILE A 122 30.71 -42.99 -12.27
CA ILE A 122 30.67 -41.92 -11.26
C ILE A 122 30.22 -42.47 -9.91
N TYR A 123 29.15 -43.26 -9.89
CA TYR A 123 28.67 -43.93 -8.68
C TYR A 123 29.77 -44.80 -8.05
N SER A 124 30.48 -45.59 -8.86
CA SER A 124 31.56 -46.44 -8.38
C SER A 124 32.75 -45.63 -7.85
N SER A 125 33.07 -44.49 -8.48
CA SER A 125 34.14 -43.59 -8.06
C SER A 125 33.85 -42.92 -6.73
N VAL A 126 32.61 -42.45 -6.50
CA VAL A 126 32.20 -41.92 -5.19
C VAL A 126 32.29 -43.01 -4.13
N LYS A 127 31.74 -44.19 -4.41
CA LYS A 127 31.69 -45.29 -3.43
C LYS A 127 33.08 -45.86 -3.08
N ARG A 128 33.99 -45.96 -4.06
CA ARG A 128 35.33 -46.55 -3.90
C ARG A 128 36.43 -45.53 -3.63
N ARG A 129 36.15 -44.23 -3.80
CA ARG A 129 37.13 -43.13 -3.76
C ARG A 129 38.25 -43.29 -4.79
N ASP A 130 37.89 -43.85 -5.94
CA ASP A 130 38.82 -44.14 -7.03
C ASP A 130 38.42 -43.36 -8.28
N LYS A 131 39.32 -42.47 -8.70
CA LYS A 131 39.16 -41.60 -9.87
C LYS A 131 39.83 -42.16 -11.12
N GLU A 132 40.55 -43.27 -11.04
CA GLU A 132 41.34 -43.80 -12.16
C GLU A 132 40.45 -44.08 -13.37
N LYS A 133 39.27 -44.67 -13.14
CA LYS A 133 38.28 -44.91 -14.20
C LYS A 133 37.75 -43.62 -14.84
N LEU A 134 37.58 -42.55 -14.06
CA LEU A 134 37.15 -41.26 -14.57
C LEU A 134 38.24 -40.57 -15.38
N LYS A 135 39.49 -40.60 -14.90
CA LYS A 135 40.66 -40.11 -15.64
C LYS A 135 40.77 -40.83 -16.99
N ASN A 136 40.66 -42.16 -16.98
CA ASN A 136 40.72 -42.98 -18.20
C ASN A 136 39.54 -42.71 -19.15
N LYS A 137 38.35 -42.35 -18.64
CA LYS A 137 37.22 -41.90 -19.45
C LYS A 137 37.55 -40.58 -20.16
N TYR A 138 38.04 -39.57 -19.44
CA TYR A 138 38.26 -38.23 -19.98
C TYR A 138 39.46 -38.14 -20.92
N ILE A 139 40.54 -38.89 -20.68
CA ILE A 139 41.74 -38.89 -21.54
C ILE A 139 41.39 -39.26 -22.99
N LYS A 140 40.36 -40.12 -23.19
CA LYS A 140 39.91 -40.58 -24.50
C LYS A 140 39.01 -39.60 -25.25
N MET A 141 38.59 -38.51 -24.61
CA MET A 141 37.67 -37.52 -25.20
C MET A 141 38.44 -36.34 -25.80
N ASP A 142 37.91 -35.77 -26.87
CA ASP A 142 38.35 -34.46 -27.37
C ASP A 142 38.06 -33.36 -26.33
N ILE A 143 38.75 -32.23 -26.45
CA ILE A 143 38.71 -31.15 -25.45
C ILE A 143 37.29 -30.59 -25.28
N ALA A 144 36.55 -30.41 -26.37
CA ALA A 144 35.22 -29.80 -26.32
C ALA A 144 34.23 -30.74 -25.62
N THR A 145 34.21 -32.02 -26.02
CA THR A 145 33.36 -33.03 -25.37
C THR A 145 33.74 -33.23 -23.91
N ARG A 146 35.05 -33.26 -23.60
CA ARG A 146 35.55 -33.45 -22.24
C ARG A 146 35.05 -32.37 -21.29
N ASN A 147 35.11 -31.10 -21.68
CA ASN A 147 34.71 -29.99 -20.81
C ASN A 147 33.22 -30.06 -20.45
N ILE A 148 32.37 -30.41 -21.42
CA ILE A 148 30.92 -30.56 -21.21
C ILE A 148 30.63 -31.77 -20.32
N GLU A 149 31.21 -32.93 -20.63
CA GLU A 149 30.95 -34.17 -19.89
C GLU A 149 31.51 -34.10 -18.46
N ALA A 150 32.69 -33.52 -18.27
CA ALA A 150 33.30 -33.37 -16.95
C ALA A 150 32.45 -32.51 -16.00
N ARG A 151 31.83 -31.43 -16.50
CA ARG A 151 30.90 -30.60 -15.72
C ARG A 151 29.69 -31.39 -15.22
N PHE A 152 29.05 -32.15 -16.11
CA PHE A 152 27.87 -32.94 -15.73
C PHE A 152 28.23 -34.08 -14.78
N ASP A 153 29.31 -34.77 -15.06
CA ASP A 153 29.86 -35.83 -14.21
C ASP A 153 30.24 -35.29 -12.82
N ALA A 154 30.81 -34.08 -12.73
CA ALA A 154 31.10 -33.38 -11.49
C ALA A 154 29.84 -33.11 -10.67
N ALA A 155 28.79 -32.56 -11.29
CA ALA A 155 27.53 -32.29 -10.59
C ALA A 155 26.87 -33.58 -10.07
N ILE A 156 26.90 -34.67 -10.85
CA ILE A 156 26.39 -35.98 -10.42
C ILE A 156 27.26 -36.57 -9.31
N TYR A 157 28.58 -36.42 -9.39
CA TYR A 157 29.49 -36.84 -8.33
C TYR A 157 29.14 -36.13 -7.02
N PHE A 158 28.95 -34.81 -7.06
CA PHE A 158 28.57 -34.00 -5.91
C PHE A 158 27.24 -34.48 -5.31
N TYR A 159 26.26 -34.81 -6.16
CA TYR A 159 24.97 -35.35 -5.73
C TYR A 159 25.10 -36.71 -5.03
N PHE A 160 25.86 -37.64 -5.61
CA PHE A 160 26.12 -38.93 -4.97
C PHE A 160 26.93 -38.79 -3.68
N ALA A 161 27.95 -37.93 -3.66
CA ALA A 161 28.74 -37.67 -2.47
C ALA A 161 27.87 -37.16 -1.31
N THR A 162 26.96 -36.23 -1.59
CA THR A 162 26.04 -35.67 -0.59
C THR A 162 25.09 -36.73 -0.02
N TYR A 163 24.55 -37.60 -0.86
CA TYR A 163 23.46 -38.50 -0.47
C TYR A 163 23.85 -39.93 -0.12
N ILE A 164 25.04 -40.37 -0.50
CA ILE A 164 25.52 -41.73 -0.26
C ILE A 164 26.68 -41.75 0.73
N SER A 165 27.50 -40.69 0.82
CA SER A 165 28.75 -40.72 1.58
C SER A 165 29.12 -39.36 2.16
N TYR A 166 28.18 -38.64 2.78
CA TYR A 166 28.43 -37.29 3.31
C TYR A 166 29.57 -37.23 4.34
N GLU A 167 29.81 -38.32 5.07
CA GLU A 167 30.89 -38.42 6.08
C GLU A 167 32.28 -38.62 5.46
N MET A 168 32.36 -39.05 4.19
CA MET A 168 33.60 -39.50 3.58
C MET A 168 33.68 -39.15 2.09
N VAL A 169 33.86 -37.85 1.82
CA VAL A 169 34.01 -37.30 0.47
C VAL A 169 35.47 -36.92 0.18
N ASP A 170 35.94 -37.16 -1.04
CA ASP A 170 37.24 -36.68 -1.53
C ASP A 170 37.24 -35.15 -1.64
N GLN A 171 37.86 -34.48 -0.66
CA GLN A 171 37.90 -33.01 -0.58
C GLN A 171 38.57 -32.37 -1.79
N GLY A 172 39.63 -32.98 -2.34
CA GLY A 172 40.32 -32.45 -3.52
C GLY A 172 39.42 -32.45 -4.76
N PHE A 173 38.54 -33.44 -4.90
CA PHE A 173 37.54 -33.42 -5.97
C PHE A 173 36.50 -32.33 -5.77
N ILE A 174 35.99 -32.18 -4.55
CA ILE A 174 35.00 -31.14 -4.24
C ILE A 174 35.58 -29.75 -4.49
N ILE A 175 36.82 -29.49 -4.08
CA ILE A 175 37.52 -28.24 -4.38
C ILE A 175 37.61 -28.03 -5.91
N SER A 176 37.95 -29.05 -6.69
CA SER A 176 37.97 -28.93 -8.15
C SER A 176 36.59 -28.58 -8.74
N ILE A 177 35.50 -29.11 -8.17
CA ILE A 177 34.14 -28.75 -8.58
C ILE A 177 33.83 -27.30 -8.23
N LEU A 178 34.21 -26.86 -7.02
CA LEU A 178 33.99 -25.49 -6.57
C LEU A 178 34.76 -24.47 -7.42
N ASN A 179 35.99 -24.80 -7.84
CA ASN A 179 36.76 -23.95 -8.76
C ASN A 179 36.09 -23.86 -10.14
N ASP A 180 35.52 -24.96 -10.66
CA ASP A 180 34.76 -24.94 -11.92
C ASP A 180 33.48 -24.09 -11.79
N ILE A 181 32.80 -24.15 -10.64
CA ILE A 181 31.66 -23.28 -10.33
C ILE A 181 32.11 -21.82 -10.31
N GLU A 182 33.21 -21.50 -9.63
CA GLU A 182 33.72 -20.13 -9.55
C GLU A 182 34.10 -19.58 -10.94
N GLU A 183 34.82 -20.37 -11.74
CA GLU A 183 35.18 -20.01 -13.11
C GLU A 183 33.93 -19.77 -13.97
N PHE A 184 32.94 -20.66 -13.89
CA PHE A 184 31.71 -20.54 -14.65
C PHE A 184 30.87 -19.33 -14.23
N GLU A 185 30.69 -19.13 -12.93
CA GLU A 185 29.76 -18.13 -12.41
C GLU A 185 30.31 -16.71 -12.53
N PHE A 186 31.63 -16.53 -12.35
CA PHE A 186 32.23 -15.20 -12.27
C PHE A 186 33.12 -14.85 -13.47
N SER A 187 33.72 -15.84 -14.13
CA SER A 187 34.70 -15.59 -15.20
C SER A 187 34.15 -15.83 -16.61
N SER A 188 33.13 -16.66 -16.77
CA SER A 188 32.57 -16.99 -18.08
C SER A 188 31.71 -15.86 -18.65
N MET A 189 31.95 -15.46 -19.91
CA MET A 189 31.18 -14.42 -20.61
C MET A 189 29.67 -14.76 -20.67
N ILE A 190 29.33 -16.06 -20.65
CA ILE A 190 27.93 -16.48 -20.68
C ILE A 190 27.16 -15.98 -19.45
N ASN A 191 27.83 -15.86 -18.30
CA ASN A 191 27.23 -15.49 -17.02
C ASN A 191 27.58 -14.06 -16.58
N GLN A 192 28.55 -13.42 -17.24
CA GLN A 192 28.92 -12.03 -16.99
C GLN A 192 27.85 -11.05 -17.47
N ASN A 193 27.79 -9.91 -16.78
CA ASN A 193 26.97 -8.79 -17.24
C ASN A 193 27.60 -8.13 -18.47
N ILE A 194 27.01 -8.39 -19.64
CA ILE A 194 27.47 -7.87 -20.93
C ILE A 194 27.54 -6.33 -20.93
N GLU A 195 26.68 -5.63 -20.18
CA GLU A 195 26.69 -4.15 -20.14
C GLU A 195 27.99 -3.60 -19.50
N ILE A 196 28.55 -4.30 -18.51
CA ILE A 196 29.82 -3.92 -17.89
C ILE A 196 30.97 -4.06 -18.91
N GLU A 197 30.96 -5.14 -19.68
CA GLU A 197 31.94 -5.38 -20.74
C GLU A 197 31.80 -4.38 -21.90
N LEU A 198 30.57 -4.00 -22.27
CA LEU A 198 30.33 -2.96 -23.27
C LEU A 198 30.88 -1.60 -22.82
N GLU A 199 30.67 -1.22 -21.55
CA GLU A 199 31.21 0.04 -21.03
C GLU A 199 32.74 0.02 -20.98
N LYS A 200 33.34 -1.12 -20.62
CA LYS A 200 34.80 -1.30 -20.59
C LYS A 200 35.47 -1.09 -21.95
N TYR A 201 34.84 -1.54 -23.05
CA TYR A 201 35.36 -1.43 -24.42
C TYR A 201 34.69 -0.34 -25.26
N LYS A 202 34.00 0.60 -24.61
CA LYS A 202 33.17 1.61 -25.27
C LYS A 202 33.93 2.47 -26.28
N SER A 203 35.17 2.84 -25.96
CA SER A 203 36.01 3.64 -26.86
C SER A 203 36.33 2.87 -28.14
N GLU A 204 36.83 1.63 -28.04
CA GLU A 204 37.16 0.82 -29.22
C GLU A 204 35.93 0.48 -30.05
N ILE A 205 34.79 0.20 -29.39
CA ILE A 205 33.51 -0.02 -30.09
C ILE A 205 33.13 1.23 -30.90
N GLN A 206 33.22 2.42 -30.30
CA GLN A 206 32.84 3.66 -30.96
C GLN A 206 33.79 4.03 -32.11
N GLU A 207 35.07 3.76 -31.98
CA GLU A 207 36.06 3.90 -33.07
C GLU A 207 35.69 3.02 -34.26
N ILE A 208 35.38 1.75 -34.02
CA ILE A 208 34.97 0.81 -35.07
C ILE A 208 33.64 1.22 -35.71
N LYS A 209 32.65 1.65 -34.94
CA LYS A 209 31.38 2.17 -35.49
C LYS A 209 31.61 3.36 -36.40
N THR A 210 32.48 4.28 -35.98
CA THR A 210 32.84 5.47 -36.76
C THR A 210 33.56 5.09 -38.05
N LEU A 211 34.48 4.12 -37.98
CA LEU A 211 35.17 3.56 -39.14
C LEU A 211 34.17 2.94 -40.12
N ILE A 212 33.27 2.08 -39.67
CA ILE A 212 32.25 1.44 -40.51
C ILE A 212 31.38 2.51 -41.17
N LYS A 213 30.90 3.48 -40.40
CA LYS A 213 30.05 4.57 -40.91
C LYS A 213 30.76 5.40 -41.99
N ARG A 214 32.04 5.71 -41.79
CA ARG A 214 32.85 6.50 -42.74
C ARG A 214 33.12 5.72 -44.03
N GLU A 215 33.51 4.46 -43.91
CA GLU A 215 33.99 3.66 -45.05
C GLU A 215 32.84 3.03 -45.83
N TYR A 216 31.77 2.62 -45.15
CA TYR A 216 30.70 1.81 -45.75
C TYR A 216 29.32 2.46 -45.69
N GLY A 217 29.08 3.36 -44.74
CA GLY A 217 27.76 3.96 -44.49
C GLY A 217 27.07 3.36 -43.27
N GLN A 218 25.79 3.68 -43.08
CA GLN A 218 25.02 3.18 -41.93
C GLN A 218 24.54 1.76 -42.18
N ILE A 219 24.83 0.86 -41.22
CA ILE A 219 24.46 -0.56 -41.28
C ILE A 219 24.03 -0.98 -39.88
N PHE A 220 22.71 -0.98 -39.64
CA PHE A 220 22.13 -1.31 -38.32
C PHE A 220 21.14 -2.47 -38.39
N SER A 221 20.70 -2.85 -39.59
CA SER A 221 19.71 -3.89 -39.82
C SER A 221 20.03 -4.71 -41.08
N TYR A 222 19.35 -5.85 -41.24
CA TYR A 222 19.44 -6.63 -42.48
C TYR A 222 18.91 -5.85 -43.68
N LYS A 223 17.92 -4.96 -43.49
CA LYS A 223 17.35 -4.13 -44.56
C LYS A 223 18.39 -3.17 -45.13
N ASP A 224 19.25 -2.62 -44.29
CA ASP A 224 20.34 -1.74 -44.70
C ASP A 224 21.38 -2.47 -45.56
N ILE A 225 21.59 -3.76 -45.29
CA ILE A 225 22.54 -4.62 -46.02
C ILE A 225 21.97 -4.99 -47.39
N VAL A 226 20.74 -5.50 -47.45
CA VAL A 226 20.11 -5.96 -48.70
C VAL A 226 19.87 -4.80 -49.66
N ARG A 227 19.58 -3.59 -49.14
CA ARG A 227 19.34 -2.39 -49.95
C ARG A 227 20.61 -1.53 -50.11
N HIS A 228 21.77 -2.04 -49.72
CA HIS A 228 22.99 -1.25 -49.69
C HIS A 228 23.45 -0.82 -51.09
N GLY A 229 23.94 0.42 -51.21
CA GLY A 229 24.43 0.97 -52.49
C GLY A 229 25.72 0.30 -53.00
N LYS A 230 26.57 -0.17 -52.08
CA LYS A 230 27.81 -0.90 -52.41
C LYS A 230 27.51 -2.37 -52.73
N ALA A 231 27.90 -2.81 -53.93
CA ALA A 231 27.68 -4.17 -54.42
C ALA A 231 28.19 -5.25 -53.46
N PHE A 232 29.45 -5.16 -53.01
CA PHE A 232 30.03 -6.13 -52.07
C PHE A 232 29.20 -6.39 -50.80
N ILE A 233 28.61 -5.34 -50.20
CA ILE A 233 27.77 -5.47 -48.99
C ILE A 233 26.45 -6.14 -49.34
N ARG A 234 25.81 -5.70 -50.43
CA ARG A 234 24.57 -6.28 -50.92
C ARG A 234 24.74 -7.74 -51.29
N ASP A 235 25.80 -8.08 -52.00
CA ASP A 235 26.09 -9.45 -52.44
C ASP A 235 26.37 -10.37 -51.22
N SER A 236 27.05 -9.86 -50.19
CA SER A 236 27.21 -10.57 -48.91
C SER A 236 25.87 -10.81 -48.20
N GLY A 237 24.98 -9.81 -48.22
CA GLY A 237 23.62 -9.95 -47.68
C GLY A 237 22.78 -10.97 -48.45
N ASN A 238 22.81 -10.90 -49.79
CA ASN A 238 22.09 -11.81 -50.68
C ASN A 238 22.57 -13.25 -50.48
N TYR A 239 23.88 -13.48 -50.30
CA TYR A 239 24.41 -14.81 -49.99
C TYR A 239 23.82 -15.39 -48.69
N LEU A 240 23.74 -14.59 -47.63
CA LEU A 240 23.13 -15.01 -46.36
C LEU A 240 21.61 -15.22 -46.48
N GLU A 241 20.93 -14.37 -47.26
CA GLU A 241 19.52 -14.52 -47.58
C GLU A 241 19.26 -15.81 -48.36
N ASP A 242 20.07 -16.14 -49.37
CA ASP A 242 19.97 -17.37 -50.16
C ASP A 242 20.15 -18.62 -49.29
N ILE A 243 21.07 -18.60 -48.30
CA ILE A 243 21.18 -19.69 -47.32
C ILE A 243 19.86 -19.89 -46.56
N LEU A 244 19.18 -18.81 -46.17
CA LEU A 244 17.91 -18.91 -45.46
C LEU A 244 16.77 -19.34 -46.40
N ILE A 245 16.70 -18.78 -47.60
CA ILE A 245 15.67 -19.12 -48.60
C ILE A 245 15.78 -20.58 -49.05
N THR A 246 16.99 -21.10 -49.26
CA THR A 246 17.22 -22.52 -49.58
C THR A 246 16.75 -23.45 -48.46
N ASN A 247 16.72 -22.96 -47.21
CA ASN A 247 16.12 -23.64 -46.06
C ASN A 247 14.63 -23.27 -45.82
N LYS A 248 13.97 -22.65 -46.82
CA LYS A 248 12.56 -22.22 -46.79
C LYS A 248 12.26 -21.17 -45.71
N LEU A 249 13.25 -20.35 -45.36
CA LEU A 249 13.14 -19.27 -44.39
C LEU A 249 13.22 -17.92 -45.11
N ASN A 250 12.15 -17.13 -45.07
CA ASN A 250 12.12 -15.80 -45.66
C ASN A 250 12.41 -14.74 -44.59
N ILE A 251 13.50 -13.98 -44.77
CA ILE A 251 13.94 -12.96 -43.81
C ILE A 251 12.92 -11.85 -43.61
N ASN A 252 12.13 -11.49 -44.62
CA ASN A 252 11.12 -10.43 -44.50
C ASN A 252 9.95 -10.84 -43.59
N HIS A 253 9.68 -12.14 -43.47
CA HIS A 253 8.67 -12.66 -42.54
C HIS A 253 9.24 -12.89 -41.14
N ILE A 254 10.43 -13.50 -41.06
CA ILE A 254 11.04 -13.93 -39.80
C ILE A 254 11.60 -12.74 -39.03
N PHE A 255 12.21 -11.76 -39.71
CA PHE A 255 12.83 -10.58 -39.10
C PHE A 255 11.90 -9.36 -39.15
N SER A 256 10.59 -9.57 -39.16
CA SER A 256 9.59 -8.50 -39.32
C SER A 256 9.67 -7.46 -38.19
N ASP A 257 9.96 -7.90 -36.96
CA ASP A 257 10.04 -7.05 -35.77
C ASP A 257 11.46 -6.56 -35.43
N SER A 258 12.50 -6.95 -36.19
CA SER A 258 13.90 -6.56 -35.91
C SER A 258 14.32 -5.31 -36.70
N GLU A 259 13.64 -4.19 -36.44
CA GLU A 259 13.93 -2.92 -37.11
C GLU A 259 15.31 -2.35 -36.75
N PHE A 260 15.85 -2.69 -35.57
CA PHE A 260 17.15 -2.23 -35.11
C PHE A 260 17.92 -3.35 -34.40
N ILE A 261 19.14 -3.63 -34.87
CA ILE A 261 20.09 -4.49 -34.18
C ILE A 261 21.16 -3.62 -33.53
N ASN A 262 21.29 -3.73 -32.20
CA ASN A 262 22.42 -3.14 -31.52
C ASN A 262 23.70 -3.88 -31.92
N ILE A 263 24.47 -3.28 -32.84
CA ILE A 263 25.72 -3.83 -33.35
C ILE A 263 26.86 -3.79 -32.33
N ASP A 264 26.70 -3.12 -31.19
CA ASP A 264 27.77 -2.96 -30.19
C ASP A 264 28.19 -4.32 -29.63
N LYS A 265 27.26 -5.26 -29.45
CA LYS A 265 27.56 -6.64 -29.02
C LYS A 265 28.35 -7.41 -30.07
N ILE A 266 28.05 -7.19 -31.34
CA ILE A 266 28.76 -7.83 -32.47
C ILE A 266 30.19 -7.28 -32.55
N ILE A 267 30.34 -5.95 -32.40
CA ILE A 267 31.64 -5.28 -32.41
C ILE A 267 32.46 -5.67 -31.19
N LEU A 268 31.86 -5.81 -30.00
CA LEU A 268 32.54 -6.31 -28.81
C LEU A 268 33.17 -7.69 -29.05
N SER A 269 32.44 -8.60 -29.70
CA SER A 269 32.99 -9.91 -30.08
C SER A 269 34.19 -9.81 -31.02
N TYR A 270 34.17 -8.84 -31.95
CA TYR A 270 35.32 -8.55 -32.83
C TYR A 270 36.51 -7.99 -32.04
N VAL A 271 36.32 -6.95 -31.22
CA VAL A 271 37.36 -6.29 -30.42
C VAL A 271 38.11 -7.29 -29.54
N ARG A 272 37.37 -8.27 -28.98
CA ARG A 272 37.94 -9.30 -28.11
C ARG A 272 38.66 -10.42 -28.86
N SER A 273 38.26 -10.74 -30.09
CA SER A 273 38.79 -11.88 -30.84
C SER A 273 39.93 -11.51 -31.80
N SER A 274 39.95 -10.28 -32.32
CA SER A 274 40.89 -9.89 -33.38
C SER A 274 41.15 -8.38 -33.37
N LYS A 275 42.40 -7.97 -33.14
CA LYS A 275 42.79 -6.54 -33.17
C LYS A 275 43.41 -6.06 -34.50
N ASN A 276 43.74 -6.97 -35.43
CA ASN A 276 44.55 -6.66 -36.62
C ASN A 276 43.99 -7.24 -37.94
N GLU A 277 42.68 -7.23 -38.14
CA GLU A 277 42.08 -7.70 -39.41
C GLU A 277 41.81 -6.55 -40.39
N THR A 278 41.69 -6.90 -41.68
CA THR A 278 41.37 -5.92 -42.72
C THR A 278 39.95 -5.37 -42.56
N LYS A 279 39.72 -4.15 -43.07
CA LYS A 279 38.39 -3.51 -43.04
C LYS A 279 37.30 -4.38 -43.69
N GLU A 280 37.65 -5.15 -44.71
CA GLU A 280 36.75 -6.06 -45.43
C GLU A 280 36.32 -7.26 -44.57
N ILE A 281 37.24 -7.83 -43.78
CA ILE A 281 36.90 -8.92 -42.85
C ILE A 281 36.01 -8.38 -41.72
N LEU A 282 36.34 -7.20 -41.18
CA LEU A 282 35.52 -6.51 -40.18
C LEU A 282 34.07 -6.35 -40.66
N ILE A 283 33.86 -5.79 -41.86
CA ILE A 283 32.49 -5.57 -42.34
C ILE A 283 31.76 -6.89 -42.61
N THR A 284 32.44 -7.92 -43.09
CA THR A 284 31.86 -9.25 -43.30
C THR A 284 31.42 -9.90 -41.99
N LYS A 285 32.20 -9.73 -40.92
CA LYS A 285 31.84 -10.17 -39.56
C LYS A 285 30.64 -9.41 -39.02
N VAL A 286 30.55 -8.10 -39.28
CA VAL A 286 29.39 -7.28 -38.86
C VAL A 286 28.13 -7.70 -39.61
N ILE A 287 28.21 -7.88 -40.93
CA ILE A 287 27.08 -8.37 -41.76
C ILE A 287 26.59 -9.72 -41.26
N SER A 288 27.50 -10.69 -41.12
CA SER A 288 27.17 -12.03 -40.58
C SER A 288 26.59 -11.93 -39.17
N GLY A 289 27.16 -11.07 -38.32
CA GLY A 289 26.70 -10.83 -36.96
C GLY A 289 25.28 -10.29 -36.90
N ILE A 290 24.89 -9.39 -37.81
CA ILE A 290 23.52 -8.84 -37.89
C ILE A 290 22.52 -9.95 -38.19
N PHE A 291 22.79 -10.80 -39.20
CA PHE A 291 21.92 -11.93 -39.52
C PHE A 291 21.84 -12.94 -38.37
N MET A 292 22.98 -13.29 -37.77
CA MET A 292 23.03 -14.19 -36.61
C MET A 292 22.28 -13.62 -35.40
N GLN A 293 22.42 -12.33 -35.13
CA GLN A 293 21.73 -11.67 -34.03
C GLN A 293 20.21 -11.63 -34.24
N SER A 294 19.75 -11.42 -35.48
CA SER A 294 18.33 -11.54 -35.83
C SER A 294 17.79 -12.94 -35.54
N LEU A 295 18.50 -14.00 -35.95
CA LEU A 295 18.10 -15.39 -35.68
C LEU A 295 18.10 -15.69 -34.17
N ILE A 296 19.09 -15.17 -33.42
CA ILE A 296 19.14 -15.32 -31.96
C ILE A 296 17.95 -14.63 -31.30
N ASN A 297 17.56 -13.45 -31.75
CA ASN A 297 16.41 -12.73 -31.23
C ASN A 297 15.12 -13.53 -31.46
N GLU A 298 14.91 -14.05 -32.67
CA GLU A 298 13.73 -14.88 -32.97
C GLU A 298 13.72 -16.19 -32.19
N TYR A 299 14.87 -16.87 -32.05
CA TYR A 299 14.96 -18.05 -31.21
C TYR A 299 14.61 -17.76 -29.75
N LYS A 300 15.07 -16.62 -29.20
CA LYS A 300 14.70 -16.18 -27.85
C LYS A 300 13.21 -15.88 -27.74
N ASN A 301 12.62 -15.22 -28.75
CA ASN A 301 11.19 -14.92 -28.79
C ASN A 301 10.35 -16.21 -28.76
N VAL A 302 10.71 -17.20 -29.59
CA VAL A 302 10.04 -18.51 -29.62
C VAL A 302 10.09 -19.19 -28.24
N ARG A 303 11.23 -19.15 -27.56
CA ARG A 303 11.37 -19.73 -26.21
C ARG A 303 10.48 -19.02 -25.19
N ILE A 304 10.48 -17.68 -25.19
CA ILE A 304 9.64 -16.88 -24.29
C ILE A 304 8.16 -17.19 -24.54
N MET A 305 7.73 -17.22 -25.80
CA MET A 305 6.35 -17.56 -26.17
C MET A 305 5.96 -18.96 -25.70
N TYR A 306 6.85 -19.95 -25.90
CA TYR A 306 6.60 -21.32 -25.47
C TYR A 306 6.40 -21.41 -23.94
N PHE A 307 7.30 -20.87 -23.14
CA PHE A 307 7.21 -21.00 -21.68
C PHE A 307 6.10 -20.14 -21.06
N LYS A 308 5.73 -19.02 -21.68
CA LYS A 308 4.56 -18.23 -21.24
C LYS A 308 3.24 -18.93 -21.56
N ASN A 309 3.13 -19.58 -22.72
CA ASN A 309 1.83 -20.04 -23.22
C ASN A 309 1.65 -21.56 -23.18
N ASN A 310 2.59 -22.33 -22.63
CA ASN A 310 2.44 -23.79 -22.56
C ASN A 310 1.32 -24.21 -21.60
N GLY A 311 0.79 -25.41 -21.81
CA GLY A 311 -0.30 -25.93 -20.99
C GLY A 311 0.04 -26.01 -19.50
N GLU A 312 1.29 -26.30 -19.14
CA GLU A 312 1.70 -26.40 -17.73
C GLU A 312 1.68 -25.05 -17.01
N ALA A 313 2.06 -23.97 -17.70
CA ALA A 313 1.97 -22.60 -17.22
C ALA A 313 0.51 -22.19 -16.99
N ARG A 314 -0.38 -22.52 -17.94
CA ARG A 314 -1.81 -22.28 -17.79
C ARG A 314 -2.41 -23.08 -16.64
N ASP A 315 -2.05 -24.36 -16.49
CA ASP A 315 -2.52 -25.21 -15.40
C ASP A 315 -2.08 -24.65 -14.03
N HIS A 316 -0.83 -24.14 -13.96
CA HIS A 316 -0.30 -23.48 -12.77
C HIS A 316 -1.04 -22.18 -12.44
N GLU A 317 -1.25 -21.31 -13.44
CA GLU A 317 -2.01 -20.07 -13.28
C GLU A 317 -3.43 -20.37 -12.81
N LEU A 318 -4.09 -21.37 -13.40
CA LEU A 318 -5.42 -21.81 -13.00
C LEU A 318 -5.43 -22.28 -11.53
N THR A 319 -4.47 -23.14 -11.13
CA THR A 319 -4.35 -23.63 -9.75
C THR A 319 -4.11 -22.49 -8.76
N SER A 320 -3.26 -21.52 -9.12
CA SER A 320 -2.99 -20.33 -8.33
C SER A 320 -4.25 -19.48 -8.17
N LEU A 321 -5.01 -19.31 -9.25
CA LEU A 321 -6.27 -18.56 -9.25
C LEU A 321 -7.35 -19.27 -8.42
N GLU A 322 -7.48 -20.59 -8.53
CA GLU A 322 -8.39 -21.41 -7.72
C GLU A 322 -8.07 -21.34 -6.22
N THR A 323 -6.79 -21.27 -5.87
CA THR A 323 -6.34 -21.12 -4.48
C THR A 323 -6.73 -19.75 -3.94
N LYS A 324 -6.50 -18.69 -4.73
CA LYS A 324 -6.94 -17.33 -4.39
C LYS A 324 -8.46 -17.24 -4.29
N TYR A 325 -9.19 -17.88 -5.19
CA TYR A 325 -10.65 -17.93 -5.17
C TYR A 325 -11.16 -18.57 -3.87
N ARG A 326 -10.63 -19.75 -3.49
CA ARG A 326 -10.98 -20.41 -2.22
C ARG A 326 -10.67 -19.54 -1.00
N TYR A 327 -9.54 -18.83 -1.00
CA TYR A 327 -9.22 -17.90 0.08
C TYR A 327 -10.27 -16.78 0.20
N ILE A 328 -10.60 -16.12 -0.92
CA ILE A 328 -11.60 -15.05 -0.96
C ILE A 328 -12.99 -15.58 -0.59
N GLU A 329 -13.35 -16.77 -1.03
CA GLU A 329 -14.61 -17.43 -0.69
C GLU A 329 -14.72 -17.69 0.82
N ASN A 330 -13.66 -18.22 1.43
CA ASN A 330 -13.59 -18.42 2.88
C ASN A 330 -13.67 -17.10 3.65
N GLU A 331 -12.97 -16.07 3.19
CA GLU A 331 -13.01 -14.75 3.80
C GLU A 331 -14.41 -14.13 3.70
N ASN A 332 -15.07 -14.23 2.54
CA ASN A 332 -16.45 -13.80 2.35
C ASN A 332 -17.41 -14.52 3.28
N ASN A 333 -17.26 -15.84 3.46
CA ASN A 333 -18.07 -16.61 4.40
C ASN A 333 -17.86 -16.13 5.84
N ARG A 334 -16.62 -15.86 6.25
CA ARG A 334 -16.30 -15.30 7.58
C ARG A 334 -16.94 -13.91 7.78
N LEU A 335 -16.85 -13.04 6.78
CA LEU A 335 -17.44 -11.70 6.84
C LEU A 335 -18.98 -11.77 6.93
N LYS A 336 -19.62 -12.67 6.17
CA LYS A 336 -21.07 -12.92 6.26
C LYS A 336 -21.49 -13.37 7.66
N LEU A 337 -20.74 -14.26 8.29
CA LEU A 337 -21.01 -14.68 9.68
C LEU A 337 -20.91 -13.49 10.64
N LYS A 338 -19.85 -12.69 10.53
CA LYS A 338 -19.65 -11.50 11.37
C LYS A 338 -20.77 -10.46 11.20
N ILE A 339 -21.24 -10.24 9.98
CA ILE A 339 -22.39 -9.36 9.70
C ILE A 339 -23.66 -9.90 10.38
N ASN A 340 -23.89 -11.21 10.33
CA ASN A 340 -25.05 -11.82 10.96
C ASN A 340 -25.03 -11.65 12.49
N ASP A 341 -23.86 -11.83 13.11
CA ASP A 341 -23.73 -11.66 14.57
C ASP A 341 -23.89 -10.19 14.99
N LEU A 342 -23.29 -9.25 14.27
CA LEU A 342 -23.50 -7.82 14.50
C LEU A 342 -24.97 -7.41 14.31
N ASN A 343 -25.68 -8.00 13.35
CA ASN A 343 -27.11 -7.74 13.17
C ASN A 343 -27.95 -8.28 14.34
N LYS A 344 -27.60 -9.44 14.91
CA LYS A 344 -28.26 -9.96 16.12
C LYS A 344 -28.00 -9.05 17.33
N GLU A 345 -26.76 -8.62 17.52
CA GLU A 345 -26.40 -7.66 18.58
C GLU A 345 -27.18 -6.36 18.43
N LYS A 346 -27.26 -5.82 17.21
CA LYS A 346 -28.05 -4.62 16.92
C LYS A 346 -29.52 -4.80 17.31
N VAL A 347 -30.14 -5.91 16.92
CA VAL A 347 -31.55 -6.19 17.28
C VAL A 347 -31.74 -6.29 18.80
N LEU A 348 -30.80 -6.88 19.52
CA LEU A 348 -30.84 -6.95 20.98
C LEU A 348 -30.69 -5.57 21.61
N TYR A 349 -29.76 -4.76 21.09
CA TYR A 349 -29.53 -3.39 21.54
C TYR A 349 -30.75 -2.50 21.30
N ASP A 350 -31.33 -2.57 20.10
CA ASP A 350 -32.55 -1.84 19.73
C ASP A 350 -33.74 -2.23 20.65
N LYS A 351 -33.88 -3.52 21.00
CA LYS A 351 -34.89 -3.97 21.98
C LYS A 351 -34.63 -3.42 23.38
N SER A 352 -33.38 -3.40 23.84
CA SER A 352 -33.02 -2.85 25.15
C SER A 352 -33.34 -1.35 25.21
N LEU A 353 -32.92 -0.61 24.18
CA LEU A 353 -33.16 0.82 24.06
C LEU A 353 -34.66 1.14 24.04
N TYR A 354 -35.45 0.38 23.29
CA TYR A 354 -36.91 0.53 23.26
C TYR A 354 -37.55 0.34 24.63
N ASN A 355 -37.11 -0.67 25.39
CA ASN A 355 -37.60 -0.90 26.75
C ASN A 355 -37.24 0.24 27.70
N GLU A 356 -36.04 0.79 27.58
CA GLU A 356 -35.56 1.90 28.40
C GLU A 356 -36.32 3.20 28.09
N ILE A 357 -36.54 3.50 26.81
CA ILE A 357 -37.40 4.61 26.36
C ILE A 357 -38.82 4.46 26.93
N ASN A 358 -39.40 3.25 26.91
CA ASN A 358 -40.73 3.04 27.46
C ASN A 358 -40.80 3.22 28.97
N LYS A 359 -39.78 2.77 29.71
CA LYS A 359 -39.69 3.04 31.15
C LYS A 359 -39.63 4.54 31.43
N LEU A 360 -38.77 5.26 30.71
CA LEU A 360 -38.61 6.70 30.87
C LEU A 360 -39.91 7.45 30.52
N ASN A 361 -40.59 7.07 29.44
CA ASN A 361 -41.89 7.63 29.06
C ASN A 361 -42.96 7.40 30.13
N ASN A 362 -42.98 6.23 30.77
CA ASN A 362 -43.90 5.96 31.88
C ASN A 362 -43.60 6.84 33.09
N VAL A 363 -42.32 7.06 33.42
CA VAL A 363 -41.91 7.97 34.50
C VAL A 363 -42.35 9.40 34.19
N HIS A 364 -42.01 9.93 33.02
CA HIS A 364 -42.44 11.27 32.61
C HIS A 364 -43.97 11.43 32.61
N LYS A 365 -44.72 10.37 32.25
CA LYS A 365 -46.19 10.40 32.28
C LYS A 365 -46.75 10.48 33.71
N LEU A 366 -46.09 9.86 34.68
CA LEU A 366 -46.45 9.99 36.10
C LEU A 366 -46.11 11.39 36.63
N GLU A 367 -44.94 11.92 36.30
CA GLU A 367 -44.54 13.28 36.69
C GLU A 367 -45.48 14.34 36.12
N LEU A 368 -45.89 14.20 34.84
CA LEU A 368 -46.87 15.09 34.23
C LEU A 368 -48.21 15.06 34.98
N LYS A 369 -48.69 13.89 35.40
CA LYS A 369 -49.91 13.80 36.22
C LYS A 369 -49.75 14.48 37.57
N ASP A 370 -48.62 14.27 38.25
CA ASP A 370 -48.36 14.88 39.55
C ASP A 370 -48.27 16.42 39.44
N MET A 371 -47.66 16.92 38.36
CA MET A 371 -47.67 18.36 38.04
C MET A 371 -49.07 18.88 37.73
N GLU A 372 -49.88 18.16 36.95
CA GLU A 372 -51.27 18.53 36.66
C GLU A 372 -52.12 18.60 37.94
N GLU A 373 -51.96 17.64 38.86
CA GLU A 373 -52.64 17.65 40.16
C GLU A 373 -52.20 18.83 41.03
N LYS A 374 -50.89 19.15 41.05
CA LYS A 374 -50.37 20.36 41.72
C LYS A 374 -50.93 21.64 41.12
N ILE A 375 -51.02 21.74 39.79
CA ILE A 375 -51.61 22.89 39.11
C ILE A 375 -53.07 23.05 39.55
N LYS A 376 -53.88 21.98 39.50
CA LYS A 376 -55.28 22.02 39.96
C LYS A 376 -55.40 22.44 41.43
N TYR A 377 -54.52 21.94 42.29
CA TYR A 377 -54.49 22.33 43.70
C TYR A 377 -54.16 23.82 43.89
N LEU A 378 -53.17 24.33 43.16
CA LEU A 378 -52.79 25.74 43.18
C LEU A 378 -53.90 26.63 42.61
N GLU A 379 -54.56 26.20 41.54
CA GLU A 379 -55.73 26.89 40.97
C GLU A 379 -56.88 26.98 41.99
N LYS A 380 -57.16 25.89 42.72
CA LYS A 380 -58.16 25.89 43.79
C LYS A 380 -57.77 26.85 44.93
N LYS A 381 -56.51 26.82 45.36
CA LYS A 381 -56.00 27.76 46.38
C LYS A 381 -56.14 29.21 45.93
N LEU A 382 -55.85 29.49 44.66
CA LEU A 382 -55.98 30.82 44.09
C LEU A 382 -57.45 31.28 44.07
N ASP A 383 -58.38 30.36 43.77
CA ASP A 383 -59.82 30.63 43.80
C ASP A 383 -60.33 30.88 45.23
N ASP A 384 -59.87 30.08 46.20
CA ASP A 384 -60.14 30.28 47.62
C ASP A 384 -59.60 31.66 48.09
N GLU A 385 -58.38 32.04 47.70
CA GLU A 385 -57.80 33.35 48.02
C GLU A 385 -58.61 34.49 47.38
N LYS A 386 -59.04 34.35 46.12
CA LYS A 386 -59.91 35.34 45.46
C LYS A 386 -61.24 35.49 46.18
N THR A 387 -61.82 34.38 46.62
CA THR A 387 -63.08 34.37 47.38
C THR A 387 -62.90 35.05 48.73
N LEU A 388 -61.79 34.78 49.43
CA LEU A 388 -61.39 35.48 50.66
C LEU A 388 -61.15 36.97 50.43
N ARG A 389 -60.46 37.37 49.35
CA ARG A 389 -60.29 38.78 48.98
C ARG A 389 -61.63 39.45 48.72
N ASN A 390 -62.53 38.79 47.99
CA ASN A 390 -63.87 39.32 47.75
C ASN A 390 -64.68 39.41 49.05
N HIS A 391 -64.50 38.49 49.99
CA HIS A 391 -65.13 38.54 51.31
C HIS A 391 -64.54 39.66 52.18
N ILE A 392 -63.22 39.86 52.15
CA ILE A 392 -62.53 40.99 52.79
C ILE A 392 -62.97 42.31 52.14
N GLN A 393 -63.16 42.35 50.82
CA GLN A 393 -63.67 43.50 50.09
C GLN A 393 -65.11 43.81 50.53
N TYR A 394 -65.97 42.80 50.64
CA TYR A 394 -67.35 42.92 51.14
C TYR A 394 -67.39 43.36 52.61
N LEU A 395 -66.46 42.90 53.44
CA LEU A 395 -66.29 43.34 54.84
C LEU A 395 -65.66 44.75 54.95
N ARG A 396 -64.91 45.20 53.94
CA ARG A 396 -64.39 46.57 53.83
C ARG A 396 -65.45 47.55 53.31
N ASP A 397 -66.39 47.10 52.48
CA ASP A 397 -67.46 47.94 51.92
C ASP A 397 -68.51 48.39 52.95
N ASP A 398 -68.56 47.78 54.15
CA ASP A 398 -69.42 48.20 55.27
C ASP A 398 -68.73 49.17 56.26
N LYS A 399 -67.46 49.53 56.05
CA LYS A 399 -66.78 50.61 56.79
C LYS A 399 -65.96 51.50 55.88
N GLU A 400 -66.59 52.62 55.58
CA GLU A 400 -66.02 53.94 55.26
C GLU A 400 -65.46 54.15 53.84
N LYS A 401 -66.23 54.99 53.13
CA LYS A 401 -65.76 55.92 52.09
C LYS A 401 -64.54 56.71 52.60
N LEU A 402 -63.44 56.72 51.84
CA LEU A 402 -62.78 57.96 51.38
C LEU A 402 -61.63 57.64 50.39
N ASN A 403 -61.74 58.25 49.20
CA ASN A 403 -60.73 58.88 48.32
C ASN A 403 -59.27 58.37 48.32
N SER A 404 -58.57 58.22 47.19
CA SER A 404 -58.38 59.22 46.13
C SER A 404 -57.57 58.63 44.96
N SER A 405 -57.87 59.06 43.74
CA SER A 405 -57.04 58.86 42.53
C SER A 405 -55.97 59.95 42.44
N LYS A 406 -54.68 59.60 42.46
CA LYS A 406 -53.55 60.51 42.18
C LYS A 406 -53.10 60.32 40.71
N ASN A 407 -53.00 61.41 39.93
CA ASN A 407 -52.50 61.40 38.54
C ASN A 407 -51.03 61.87 38.49
N LEU A 408 -50.22 61.28 37.60
CA LEU A 408 -48.77 61.56 37.48
C LEU A 408 -48.47 63.02 37.06
N GLU A 409 -49.42 63.70 36.43
CA GLU A 409 -49.25 65.08 35.92
C GLU A 409 -48.94 66.10 37.03
N ASP A 410 -49.42 65.89 38.25
CA ASP A 410 -49.15 66.77 39.39
C ASP A 410 -47.68 66.67 39.89
N PHE A 411 -47.01 65.53 39.66
CA PHE A 411 -45.64 65.27 40.12
C PHE A 411 -44.55 65.75 39.15
N ILE A 412 -44.90 65.95 37.87
CA ILE A 412 -43.97 66.33 36.81
C ILE A 412 -43.68 67.84 36.84
N GLN A 413 -44.66 68.67 37.22
CA GLN A 413 -44.45 70.14 37.33
C GLN A 413 -43.57 70.53 38.52
N ALA A 414 -43.49 69.70 39.56
CA ALA A 414 -42.74 70.00 40.78
C ALA A 414 -41.30 69.45 40.79
N ASN A 415 -40.97 68.48 39.91
CA ASN A 415 -39.72 67.72 39.97
C ASN A 415 -39.06 67.57 38.59
N LYS A 416 -37.73 67.69 38.53
CA LYS A 416 -36.95 67.41 37.32
C LYS A 416 -36.65 65.92 37.21
N ILE A 417 -37.37 65.24 36.32
CA ILE A 417 -37.25 63.79 36.12
C ILE A 417 -36.39 63.47 34.88
N ILE A 418 -35.47 62.52 35.03
CA ILE A 418 -34.67 61.97 33.92
C ILE A 418 -34.95 60.47 33.75
N VAL A 419 -35.15 60.04 32.50
CA VAL A 419 -35.27 58.61 32.14
C VAL A 419 -34.11 58.19 31.25
N ILE A 420 -33.39 57.13 31.62
CA ILE A 420 -32.24 56.60 30.86
C ILE A 420 -32.62 55.24 30.25
N GLY A 421 -32.50 55.11 28.94
CA GLY A 421 -32.81 53.87 28.20
C GLY A 421 -34.14 53.93 27.42
N GLY A 422 -34.58 52.78 26.92
CA GLY A 422 -35.77 52.65 26.07
C GLY A 422 -35.43 52.82 24.60
N ASP A 423 -36.18 52.20 23.69
CA ASP A 423 -35.89 52.31 22.25
C ASP A 423 -36.25 53.71 21.71
N LYS A 424 -35.75 54.04 20.51
CA LYS A 424 -35.89 55.36 19.90
C LYS A 424 -37.36 55.76 19.69
N GLU A 425 -38.25 54.84 19.34
CA GLU A 425 -39.66 55.14 19.15
C GLU A 425 -40.39 55.35 20.47
N TRP A 426 -40.10 54.52 21.48
CA TRP A 426 -40.68 54.67 22.82
C TRP A 426 -40.29 56.01 23.44
N ARG A 427 -39.00 56.38 23.40
CA ARG A 427 -38.54 57.71 23.89
C ARG A 427 -39.17 58.88 23.14
N ARG A 428 -39.52 58.69 21.85
CA ARG A 428 -40.23 59.71 21.06
C ARG A 428 -41.68 59.86 21.53
N LYS A 429 -42.41 58.75 21.67
CA LYS A 429 -43.81 58.74 22.17
C LYS A 429 -43.89 59.29 23.60
N PHE A 430 -42.95 58.92 24.46
CA PHE A 430 -42.89 59.36 25.85
C PHE A 430 -42.64 60.87 25.97
N ARG A 431 -41.70 61.43 25.18
CA ARG A 431 -41.47 62.89 25.14
C ARG A 431 -42.63 63.68 24.54
N ILE A 432 -43.47 63.06 23.70
CA ILE A 432 -44.69 63.72 23.19
C ILE A 432 -45.74 63.81 24.31
N LYS A 433 -45.89 62.76 25.13
CA LYS A 433 -46.84 62.74 26.25
C LYS A 433 -46.36 63.59 27.43
N TYR A 434 -45.06 63.55 27.74
CA TYR A 434 -44.43 64.27 28.85
C TYR A 434 -43.17 65.03 28.36
N PRO A 435 -43.34 66.22 27.77
CA PRO A 435 -42.24 67.00 27.21
C PRO A 435 -41.26 67.52 28.27
N GLU A 436 -41.68 67.63 29.53
CA GLU A 436 -40.85 68.13 30.65
C GLU A 436 -39.87 67.07 31.17
N ILE A 437 -40.11 65.78 30.90
CA ILE A 437 -39.23 64.69 31.30
C ILE A 437 -38.11 64.51 30.29
N ARG A 438 -36.86 64.61 30.75
CA ARG A 438 -35.70 64.47 29.87
C ARG A 438 -35.33 63.01 29.69
N THR A 439 -35.25 62.54 28.43
CA THR A 439 -34.88 61.16 28.12
C THR A 439 -33.49 61.05 27.49
N LEU A 440 -32.67 60.12 27.98
CA LEU A 440 -31.30 59.83 27.50
C LEU A 440 -31.21 58.45 26.85
N ASP A 441 -30.30 58.32 25.89
CA ASP A 441 -30.06 57.05 25.21
C ASP A 441 -29.23 56.10 26.07
N GLY A 442 -29.77 54.91 26.35
CA GLY A 442 -29.11 53.88 27.17
C GLY A 442 -27.92 53.17 26.51
N PHE A 443 -27.56 53.55 25.29
CA PHE A 443 -26.42 52.98 24.55
C PHE A 443 -25.29 53.99 24.27
N ASN A 444 -25.39 55.22 24.76
CA ASN A 444 -24.34 56.23 24.58
C ASN A 444 -23.42 56.30 25.80
N GLU A 445 -22.30 55.57 25.78
CA GLU A 445 -21.38 55.45 26.92
C GLU A 445 -20.65 56.77 27.28
N ASN A 446 -20.60 57.73 26.35
CA ASN A 446 -19.90 59.01 26.49
C ASN A 446 -20.81 60.18 26.91
N PHE A 447 -21.99 59.91 27.48
CA PHE A 447 -22.86 60.98 27.98
C PHE A 447 -22.23 61.73 29.18
N ASP A 448 -22.51 63.02 29.28
CA ASP A 448 -22.02 63.89 30.34
C ASP A 448 -22.78 63.62 31.65
N LEU A 449 -22.06 63.22 32.69
CA LEU A 449 -22.60 62.87 34.02
C LEU A 449 -23.14 64.09 34.77
N ASN A 450 -22.72 65.31 34.43
CA ASN A 450 -23.23 66.52 35.05
C ASN A 450 -24.74 66.73 34.83
N ILE A 451 -25.30 66.13 33.77
CA ILE A 451 -26.74 66.21 33.48
C ILE A 451 -27.57 65.54 34.60
N LEU A 452 -27.03 64.49 35.22
CA LEU A 452 -27.68 63.76 36.32
C LEU A 452 -27.66 64.54 37.64
N ASN A 453 -26.79 65.57 37.76
CA ASN A 453 -26.69 66.38 38.97
C ASN A 453 -27.82 67.42 39.11
N SER A 454 -28.58 67.63 38.02
CA SER A 454 -29.65 68.63 37.94
C SER A 454 -31.06 68.05 38.06
N SER A 455 -31.18 66.74 38.35
CA SER A 455 -32.44 66.00 38.41
C SER A 455 -32.78 65.51 39.81
N ASP A 456 -34.06 65.59 40.15
CA ASP A 456 -34.61 65.17 41.44
C ASP A 456 -34.89 63.66 41.48
N TYR A 457 -35.27 63.07 40.34
CA TYR A 457 -35.53 61.63 40.19
C TYR A 457 -34.97 61.07 38.88
N ILE A 458 -34.30 59.91 38.97
CA ILE A 458 -33.71 59.22 37.81
C ILE A 458 -34.33 57.83 37.63
N PHE A 459 -34.91 57.56 36.48
CA PHE A 459 -35.52 56.25 36.16
C PHE A 459 -34.72 55.48 35.10
N PHE A 460 -34.55 54.18 35.32
CA PHE A 460 -33.86 53.29 34.40
C PHE A 460 -34.83 52.38 33.65
N TYR A 461 -34.80 52.46 32.32
CA TYR A 461 -35.49 51.51 31.45
C TYR A 461 -34.57 50.34 31.10
N THR A 462 -34.56 49.32 31.96
CA THR A 462 -33.53 48.27 31.97
C THR A 462 -33.57 47.32 30.77
N LYS A 463 -34.70 47.20 30.08
CA LYS A 463 -34.85 46.32 28.90
C LYS A 463 -34.12 46.82 27.65
N TYR A 464 -33.76 48.09 27.59
CA TYR A 464 -33.18 48.72 26.39
C TYR A 464 -32.07 49.71 26.78
N MET A 465 -31.01 49.16 27.40
CA MET A 465 -29.82 49.89 27.85
C MET A 465 -28.62 48.93 27.91
N ASN A 466 -27.41 49.40 27.64
CA ASN A 466 -26.20 48.60 27.80
C ASN A 466 -25.67 48.63 29.25
N HIS A 467 -25.01 47.55 29.67
CA HIS A 467 -24.51 47.42 31.04
C HIS A 467 -23.50 48.51 31.39
N SER A 468 -22.63 48.92 30.46
CA SER A 468 -21.62 49.96 30.68
C SER A 468 -22.25 51.31 31.08
N THR A 469 -23.28 51.76 30.35
CA THR A 469 -24.01 53.01 30.61
C THR A 469 -24.77 52.93 31.93
N PHE A 470 -25.39 51.77 32.21
CA PHE A 470 -26.06 51.53 33.49
C PHE A 470 -25.10 51.61 34.67
N TYR A 471 -23.98 50.89 34.64
CA TYR A 471 -22.99 50.92 35.73
C TYR A 471 -22.37 52.31 35.90
N LYS A 472 -22.12 53.04 34.81
CA LYS A 472 -21.60 54.41 34.86
C LYS A 472 -22.58 55.38 35.53
N ALA A 473 -23.86 55.33 35.16
CA ALA A 473 -24.92 56.14 35.78
C ALA A 473 -25.17 55.73 37.24
N MET A 474 -25.20 54.43 37.52
CA MET A 474 -25.48 53.90 38.85
C MET A 474 -24.36 54.19 39.85
N ASN A 475 -23.09 54.14 39.41
CA ASN A 475 -21.97 54.52 40.26
C ASN A 475 -22.03 56.00 40.65
N PHE A 476 -22.46 56.87 39.73
CA PHE A 476 -22.69 58.30 40.02
C PHE A 476 -23.85 58.49 41.01
N ILE A 477 -24.98 57.82 40.80
CA ILE A 477 -26.16 57.88 41.68
C ILE A 477 -25.83 57.39 43.08
N LYS A 478 -25.08 56.28 43.20
CA LYS A 478 -24.63 55.75 44.51
C LYS A 478 -23.68 56.70 45.23
N PHE A 479 -22.79 57.36 44.51
CA PHE A 479 -21.83 58.31 45.10
C PHE A 479 -22.52 59.60 45.56
N ASN A 480 -23.48 60.12 44.80
CA ASN A 480 -24.19 61.38 45.08
C ASN A 480 -25.55 61.21 45.77
N GLN A 481 -25.92 59.98 46.16
CA GLN A 481 -27.19 59.63 46.82
C GLN A 481 -28.46 60.15 46.11
N CYS A 482 -28.50 60.10 44.78
CA CYS A 482 -29.67 60.55 44.02
C CYS A 482 -30.84 59.56 44.13
N LYS A 483 -32.09 60.07 44.15
CA LYS A 483 -33.30 59.22 44.14
C LYS A 483 -33.46 58.55 42.77
N PHE A 484 -33.67 57.23 42.75
CA PHE A 484 -33.80 56.50 41.48
C PHE A 484 -34.84 55.37 41.52
N GLY A 485 -35.33 55.00 40.33
CA GLY A 485 -36.33 53.96 40.10
C GLY A 485 -36.07 53.10 38.86
N TYR A 486 -36.80 51.99 38.73
CA TYR A 486 -36.71 51.09 37.57
C TYR A 486 -38.05 51.00 36.85
N ILE A 487 -38.01 51.00 35.52
CA ILE A 487 -39.18 50.83 34.66
C ILE A 487 -39.05 49.50 33.92
N GLY A 488 -39.96 48.57 34.19
CA GLY A 488 -39.94 47.21 33.64
C GLY A 488 -40.94 46.96 32.52
N LYS A 489 -41.91 47.87 32.34
CA LYS A 489 -43.08 47.71 31.45
C LYS A 489 -43.00 48.65 30.26
N THR A 490 -43.59 48.27 29.13
CA THR A 490 -43.65 49.07 27.89
C THR A 490 -44.92 49.90 27.76
N ASN A 491 -46.00 49.52 28.46
CA ASN A 491 -47.30 50.20 28.41
C ASN A 491 -47.27 51.50 29.24
N MET A 492 -47.67 52.64 28.65
CA MET A 492 -47.54 53.96 29.26
C MET A 492 -48.31 54.11 30.58
N ASP A 493 -49.53 53.59 30.68
CA ASP A 493 -50.34 53.72 31.90
C ASP A 493 -49.72 52.94 33.09
N LEU A 494 -49.06 51.80 32.80
CA LEU A 494 -48.33 51.03 33.80
C LEU A 494 -46.99 51.68 34.18
N VAL A 495 -46.33 52.33 33.21
CA VAL A 495 -45.12 53.12 33.49
C VAL A 495 -45.45 54.30 34.41
N GLU A 496 -46.61 54.93 34.21
CA GLU A 496 -47.09 56.01 35.08
C GLU A 496 -47.31 55.52 36.50
N GLN A 497 -47.97 54.37 36.68
CA GLN A 497 -48.14 53.76 38.00
C GLN A 497 -46.79 53.42 38.65
N GLU A 498 -45.84 52.83 37.91
CA GLU A 498 -44.49 52.51 38.43
C GLU A 498 -43.73 53.79 38.86
N MET A 499 -43.89 54.88 38.11
CA MET A 499 -43.30 56.18 38.48
C MET A 499 -43.97 56.78 39.72
N ILE A 500 -45.31 56.81 39.79
CA ILE A 500 -46.06 57.32 40.96
C ILE A 500 -45.68 56.52 42.21
N GLU A 501 -45.71 55.18 42.13
CA GLU A 501 -45.38 54.31 43.27
C GLU A 501 -43.95 54.54 43.76
N THR A 502 -43.00 54.75 42.84
CA THR A 502 -41.61 54.99 43.22
C THR A 502 -41.42 56.37 43.83
N ILE A 503 -42.03 57.41 43.27
CA ILE A 503 -41.95 58.78 43.82
C ILE A 503 -42.61 58.81 45.21
N SER A 504 -43.80 58.22 45.34
CA SER A 504 -44.54 58.15 46.62
C SER A 504 -43.71 57.46 47.70
N LYS A 505 -43.03 56.35 47.39
CA LYS A 505 -42.13 55.67 48.33
C LYS A 505 -41.01 56.57 48.85
N TYR A 506 -40.49 57.49 48.04
CA TYR A 506 -39.43 58.41 48.47
C TYR A 506 -39.95 59.67 49.16
N GLU A 507 -41.24 60.02 49.03
CA GLU A 507 -41.89 61.08 49.80
C GLU A 507 -42.32 60.57 51.18
N ASP A 508 -42.85 59.34 51.26
CA ASP A 508 -43.22 58.70 52.54
C ASP A 508 -42.01 58.45 53.46
N ILE A 509 -40.80 58.32 52.91
CA ILE A 509 -39.56 58.10 53.68
C ILE A 509 -38.94 59.43 54.16
N SER A 510 -39.31 60.58 53.59
CA SER A 510 -38.79 61.90 54.00
C SER A 510 -39.57 62.57 55.13
N ASP A 511 -40.76 62.08 55.48
CA ASP A 511 -41.60 62.62 56.57
C ASP A 511 -41.38 61.92 57.94
N GLU A 512 -40.49 60.92 58.02
CA GLU A 512 -40.12 60.22 59.27
C GLU A 512 -38.70 60.54 59.80
N THR A 513 -38.06 61.64 59.35
CA THR A 513 -36.80 62.16 59.95
C THR A 513 -36.82 63.64 60.21
#